data_AF-A0A927WAT8-F1
#
_entry.id   AF-A0A927WAT8-F1
#
_cell.length_a   1.000
_cell.length_b   1.000
_cell.length_c   1.000
_cell.angle_alpha   90.00
_cell.angle_beta   90.00
_cell.angle_gamma   90.00
#
_symmetry.space_group_name_H-M   'P 1'
#
loop_
_entity.id
_entity.type
_entity.pdbx_description
1 polymer ?
#
loop_
_entity_poly.entity_id
_entity_poly.type
_entity_poly.pdbx_seq_one_letter_code
_entity_poly.pdbx_strand_id
1 'polypeptide(L)'
;MEKKTRGFWTTLMLVLYILGGLNSIIIAIGNKSLAEIVPEAALSSGLIIYSIISGIIFIVISIGIFMWKKVAVYALAVYYPVNFLIGLITMDYSSTPVVIGSIIGGIIGIIITYLIVFSLLKKIKYNEEIENTMNV
;
A
#
# COMPACT_ATOMS: atom_id res chain seq x y z
N MET A 1 18.81 8.19 -24.54
CA MET A 1 18.31 8.03 -23.17
C MET A 1 17.76 6.62 -23.02
N GLU A 2 18.37 5.78 -22.18
CA GLU A 2 17.75 4.51 -21.81
C GLU A 2 16.43 4.78 -21.08
N LYS A 3 15.37 4.06 -21.47
CA LYS A 3 14.04 4.22 -20.87
C LYS A 3 14.09 3.62 -19.47
N LYS A 4 13.84 4.41 -18.42
CA LYS A 4 13.84 3.91 -17.03
C LYS A 4 12.88 2.71 -16.90
N THR A 5 13.40 1.52 -16.61
CA THR A 5 12.59 0.28 -16.50
C THR A 5 12.48 -0.22 -15.05
N ARG A 6 11.25 -0.57 -14.63
CA ARG A 6 10.96 -1.05 -13.26
C ARG A 6 11.04 -2.57 -13.13
N GLY A 7 11.02 -3.30 -14.25
CA GLY A 7 10.87 -4.75 -14.27
C GLY A 7 9.41 -5.17 -14.05
N PHE A 8 9.08 -6.39 -14.49
CA PHE A 8 7.72 -6.92 -14.45
C PHE A 8 7.16 -6.97 -13.03
N TRP A 9 7.88 -7.59 -12.09
CA TRP A 9 7.40 -7.80 -10.72
C TRP A 9 7.10 -6.51 -9.96
N THR A 10 7.95 -5.50 -10.07
CA THR A 10 7.70 -4.20 -9.44
C THR A 10 6.50 -3.51 -10.08
N THR A 11 6.31 -3.63 -11.39
CA THR A 11 5.16 -3.06 -12.09
C THR A 11 3.86 -3.75 -11.67
N LEU A 12 3.87 -5.08 -11.61
CA LEU A 12 2.74 -5.89 -11.13
C LEU A 12 2.35 -5.52 -9.71
N MET A 13 3.32 -5.39 -8.80
CA MET A 13 3.04 -4.99 -7.42
C MET A 13 2.42 -3.61 -7.31
N LEU A 14 2.87 -2.63 -8.10
CA LEU A 14 2.26 -1.30 -8.12
C LEU A 14 0.81 -1.32 -8.64
N VAL A 15 0.51 -2.17 -9.62
CA VAL A 15 -0.88 -2.39 -10.07
C VAL A 15 -1.71 -3.01 -8.94
N LEU A 16 -1.18 -4.02 -8.25
CA LEU A 16 -1.85 -4.63 -7.10
C LEU A 16 -2.09 -3.62 -5.96
N TYR A 17 -1.17 -2.68 -5.75
CA TYR A 17 -1.36 -1.60 -4.78
C TYR A 17 -2.48 -0.65 -5.18
N ILE A 18 -2.58 -0.27 -6.46
CA ILE A 18 -3.72 0.52 -6.96
C ILE A 18 -5.02 -0.24 -6.75
N LEU A 19 -5.07 -1.53 -7.10
CA LEU A 19 -6.25 -2.36 -6.90
C LEU A 19 -6.61 -2.50 -5.41
N GLY A 20 -5.62 -2.64 -4.53
CA GLY A 20 -5.83 -2.67 -3.08
C GLY A 20 -6.40 -1.36 -2.53
N GLY A 21 -5.92 -0.21 -3.06
CA GLY A 21 -6.47 1.09 -2.72
C GLY A 21 -7.92 1.26 -3.17
N LEU A 22 -8.24 0.83 -4.40
CA LEU A 22 -9.61 0.81 -4.92
C LEU A 22 -10.52 -0.10 -4.09
N ASN A 23 -10.05 -1.30 -3.75
CA ASN A 23 -10.79 -2.24 -2.92
C ASN A 23 -11.15 -1.63 -1.55
N SER A 24 -10.22 -0.90 -0.93
CA SER A 24 -10.47 -0.21 0.35
C SER A 24 -11.60 0.83 0.25
N ILE A 25 -11.66 1.56 -0.87
CA ILE A 25 -12.73 2.54 -1.14
C ILE A 25 -14.06 1.83 -1.41
N ILE A 26 -14.05 0.76 -2.22
CA ILE A 26 -15.26 0.00 -2.57
C ILE A 26 -15.90 -0.63 -1.33
N ILE A 27 -15.12 -1.24 -0.44
CA ILE A 27 -15.62 -1.81 0.83
C ILE A 27 -16.30 -0.72 1.67
N ALA A 28 -15.69 0.45 1.76
CA ALA A 28 -16.24 1.57 2.53
C ALA A 28 -17.58 2.06 1.96
N ILE A 29 -17.70 2.15 0.63
CA ILE A 29 -18.94 2.57 -0.06
C ILE A 29 -20.03 1.51 0.07
N GLY A 30 -19.66 0.23 -0.08
CA GLY A 30 -20.58 -0.92 0.02
C GLY A 30 -21.09 -1.17 1.45
N ASN A 31 -20.48 -0.54 2.45
CA ASN A 31 -20.83 -0.75 3.86
C ASN A 31 -22.30 -0.45 4.18
N LYS A 32 -22.91 0.55 3.53
CA LYS A 32 -24.32 0.88 3.77
C LYS A 32 -25.24 -0.29 3.39
N SER A 33 -25.02 -0.88 2.22
CA SER A 33 -25.78 -2.06 1.77
C SER A 33 -25.46 -3.29 2.60
N LEU A 34 -24.21 -3.45 3.06
CA LEU A 34 -23.85 -4.54 3.97
C LEU A 34 -24.55 -4.40 5.33
N ALA A 35 -24.63 -3.19 5.87
CA ALA A 35 -25.26 -2.93 7.17
C ALA A 35 -26.78 -3.21 7.15
N GLU A 36 -27.43 -3.08 6.00
CA GLU A 36 -28.85 -3.41 5.82
C GLU A 36 -29.11 -4.93 5.80
N ILE A 37 -28.12 -5.73 5.37
CA ILE A 37 -28.24 -7.19 5.22
C ILE A 37 -27.66 -7.92 6.44
N VAL A 38 -26.51 -7.46 6.96
CA VAL A 38 -25.77 -8.04 8.07
C VAL A 38 -25.25 -6.91 8.98
N PRO A 39 -26.07 -6.44 9.95
CA PRO A 39 -25.72 -5.30 10.80
C PRO A 39 -24.46 -5.53 11.64
N GLU A 40 -24.21 -6.77 12.05
CA GLU A 40 -23.05 -7.16 12.86
C GLU A 40 -21.72 -7.04 12.09
N ALA A 41 -21.76 -7.07 10.76
CA ALA A 41 -20.59 -6.91 9.90
C ALA A 41 -20.37 -5.45 9.43
N ALA A 42 -21.22 -4.52 9.87
CA ALA A 42 -21.14 -3.13 9.49
C ALA A 42 -19.91 -2.46 10.10
N LEU A 43 -19.12 -1.80 9.25
CA LEU A 43 -18.02 -0.96 9.68
C LEU A 43 -18.53 0.28 10.41
N SER A 44 -17.80 0.69 11.46
CA SER A 44 -18.03 1.97 12.13
C SER A 44 -17.74 3.15 11.18
N SER A 45 -18.41 4.28 11.40
CA SER A 45 -18.19 5.49 10.57
C SER A 45 -16.73 5.93 10.52
N GLY A 46 -15.97 5.74 11.62
CA GLY A 46 -14.54 5.99 11.66
C GLY A 46 -13.74 5.07 10.72
N LEU A 47 -14.06 3.78 10.69
CA LEU A 47 -13.41 2.81 9.80
C LEU A 47 -13.75 3.04 8.32
N ILE A 48 -14.97 3.53 8.03
CA ILE A 48 -15.37 3.92 6.66
C ILE A 48 -14.48 5.08 6.18
N ILE A 49 -14.40 6.16 6.97
CA ILE A 49 -13.59 7.34 6.63
C ILE A 49 -12.12 6.95 6.48
N TYR A 50 -11.60 6.16 7.42
CA TYR A 50 -10.24 5.64 7.36
C TYR A 50 -9.97 4.85 6.08
N SER A 51 -10.85 3.91 5.72
CA SER A 51 -10.68 3.06 4.54
C SER A 51 -10.63 3.86 3.24
N ILE A 52 -11.46 4.91 3.12
CA ILE A 52 -11.45 5.82 1.97
C ILE A 52 -10.12 6.58 1.90
N ILE A 53 -9.73 7.23 3.00
CA ILE A 53 -8.50 8.05 3.05
C ILE A 53 -7.27 7.18 2.79
N SER A 54 -7.19 6.02 3.45
CA SER A 54 -6.11 5.06 3.30
C SER A 54 -6.02 4.56 1.85
N GLY A 55 -7.15 4.22 1.24
CA GLY A 55 -7.21 3.82 -0.18
C GLY A 55 -6.71 4.90 -1.13
N ILE A 56 -7.12 6.16 -0.93
CA ILE A 56 -6.65 7.30 -1.74
C ILE A 56 -5.14 7.51 -1.56
N ILE A 57 -4.64 7.52 -0.32
CA ILE A 57 -3.20 7.67 -0.04
C ILE A 57 -2.40 6.59 -0.77
N PHE A 58 -2.87 5.34 -0.73
CA PHE A 58 -2.16 4.23 -1.34
C PHE A 58 -2.10 4.32 -2.87
N ILE A 59 -3.19 4.80 -3.50
CA ILE A 59 -3.24 5.09 -4.94
C ILE A 59 -2.25 6.21 -5.28
N VAL A 60 -2.24 7.31 -4.53
CA VAL A 60 -1.35 8.47 -4.77
C VAL A 60 0.12 8.06 -4.63
N ILE A 61 0.47 7.30 -3.60
CA ILE A 61 1.82 6.73 -3.43
C ILE A 61 2.19 5.89 -4.67
N SER A 62 1.31 4.99 -5.09
CA SER A 62 1.56 4.12 -6.25
C SER A 62 1.77 4.92 -7.54
N ILE A 63 0.95 5.95 -7.79
CA ILE A 63 1.11 6.87 -8.94
C ILE A 63 2.45 7.62 -8.83
N GLY A 64 2.82 8.13 -7.66
CA GLY A 64 4.11 8.78 -7.45
C GLY A 64 5.30 7.87 -7.78
N ILE A 65 5.21 6.58 -7.44
CA ILE A 65 6.21 5.58 -7.83
C ILE A 65 6.18 5.33 -9.35
N PHE A 66 5.00 5.29 -9.97
CA PHE A 66 4.85 5.27 -11.43
C PHE A 66 5.43 6.50 -12.14
N MET A 67 5.68 7.58 -11.41
CA MET A 67 6.36 8.79 -11.89
C MET A 67 7.84 8.85 -11.46
N TRP A 68 8.40 7.77 -10.93
CA TRP A 68 9.78 7.70 -10.41
C TRP A 68 10.09 8.74 -9.30
N LYS A 69 9.09 9.16 -8.52
CA LYS A 69 9.31 10.10 -7.41
C LYS A 69 9.86 9.36 -6.20
N LYS A 70 11.10 9.67 -5.83
CA LYS A 70 11.80 9.09 -4.66
C LYS A 70 11.01 9.26 -3.36
N VAL A 71 10.37 10.42 -3.17
CA VAL A 71 9.51 10.71 -2.02
C VAL A 71 8.35 9.71 -1.90
N ALA A 72 7.76 9.27 -3.02
CA ALA A 72 6.69 8.29 -3.01
C ALA A 72 7.17 6.89 -2.57
N VAL A 73 8.42 6.54 -2.88
CA VAL A 73 9.03 5.29 -2.41
C VAL A 73 9.25 5.32 -0.90
N TYR A 74 9.66 6.47 -0.33
CA TYR A 74 9.73 6.64 1.12
C TYR A 74 8.35 6.64 1.77
N ALA A 75 7.35 7.27 1.15
CA ALA A 75 5.97 7.24 1.64
C ALA A 75 5.43 5.80 1.72
N LEU A 76 5.75 4.95 0.73
CA LEU A 76 5.38 3.53 0.76
C LEU A 76 6.01 2.79 1.95
N ALA A 77 7.27 3.07 2.26
CA ALA A 77 7.99 2.45 3.37
C ALA A 77 7.39 2.80 4.74
N VAL A 78 6.79 3.99 4.88
CA VAL A 78 6.10 4.44 6.10
C VAL A 78 4.66 3.95 6.13
N TYR A 79 3.95 4.02 5.00
CA TYR A 79 2.54 3.69 4.90
C TYR A 79 2.22 2.27 5.36
N TYR A 80 3.00 1.28 4.91
CA TYR A 80 2.73 -0.13 5.21
C TYR A 80 2.82 -0.46 6.72
N PRO A 81 3.92 -0.13 7.43
CA PRO A 81 3.99 -0.32 8.87
C PRO A 81 2.91 0.44 9.64
N VAL A 82 2.61 1.69 9.25
CA VAL A 82 1.59 2.49 9.93
C VAL A 82 0.20 1.87 9.74
N ASN A 83 -0.17 1.48 8.52
CA ASN A 83 -1.45 0.84 8.25
C ASN A 83 -1.55 -0.53 8.97
N PHE A 84 -0.46 -1.28 9.05
CA PHE A 84 -0.42 -2.51 9.85
C PHE A 84 -0.66 -2.24 11.34
N LEU A 85 0.02 -1.25 11.93
CA LEU A 85 -0.18 -0.87 13.33
C LEU A 85 -1.62 -0.43 13.60
N ILE A 86 -2.21 0.37 12.70
CA ILE A 86 -3.62 0.76 12.79
C ILE A 86 -4.51 -0.49 12.74
N GLY A 87 -4.25 -1.40 11.80
CA GLY A 87 -4.96 -2.66 11.70
C GLY A 87 -4.92 -3.48 13.00
N LEU A 88 -3.77 -3.54 13.67
CA LEU A 88 -3.63 -4.22 14.96
C LEU A 88 -4.49 -3.58 16.05
N ILE A 89 -4.44 -2.26 16.22
CA ILE A 89 -5.22 -1.59 17.29
C ILE A 89 -6.73 -1.62 17.06
N THR A 90 -7.17 -1.78 15.80
CA THR A 90 -8.60 -1.87 15.45
C THR A 90 -9.12 -3.30 15.29
N MET A 91 -8.26 -4.31 15.47
CA MET A 91 -8.62 -5.70 15.26
C MET A 91 -9.53 -6.22 16.37
N ASP A 92 -10.55 -7.01 16.00
CA ASP A 92 -11.27 -7.81 16.97
C ASP A 92 -10.47 -9.06 17.32
N TYR A 93 -10.11 -9.19 18.60
CA TYR A 93 -9.31 -10.28 19.14
C TYR A 93 -10.14 -11.52 19.54
N SER A 94 -11.47 -11.49 19.37
CA SER A 94 -12.37 -12.60 19.68
C SER A 94 -12.06 -13.88 18.89
N SER A 95 -11.48 -13.75 17.69
CA SER A 95 -11.20 -14.85 16.76
C SER A 95 -9.71 -15.12 16.58
N THR A 96 -9.09 -15.79 17.56
CA THR A 96 -7.63 -16.05 17.62
C THR A 96 -7.00 -16.55 16.30
N PRO A 97 -7.58 -17.51 15.54
CA PRO A 97 -6.98 -17.96 14.29
C PRO A 97 -6.90 -16.87 13.22
N VAL A 98 -7.93 -16.02 13.13
CA VAL A 98 -7.99 -14.91 12.16
C VAL A 98 -6.98 -13.83 12.51
N VAL A 99 -6.86 -13.53 13.81
CA VAL A 99 -5.89 -12.57 14.34
C VAL A 99 -4.45 -13.00 14.00
N ILE A 100 -4.10 -14.26 14.31
CA ILE A 100 -2.75 -14.78 14.04
C ILE A 100 -2.45 -14.74 12.54
N GLY A 101 -3.40 -15.16 11.70
CA GLY A 101 -3.26 -15.10 10.24
C GLY A 101 -3.04 -13.68 9.74
N SER A 102 -3.77 -12.70 10.29
CA SER A 102 -3.65 -11.29 9.93
C SER A 102 -2.30 -10.69 10.36
N ILE A 103 -1.81 -11.03 11.54
CA ILE A 103 -0.48 -10.62 12.03
C ILE A 103 0.62 -11.16 11.12
N ILE A 104 0.60 -12.47 10.84
CA ILE A 104 1.58 -13.12 9.97
C ILE A 104 1.55 -12.50 8.56
N GLY A 105 0.35 -12.36 7.99
CA GLY A 105 0.16 -11.76 6.67
C GLY A 105 0.67 -10.32 6.60
N GLY A 106 0.40 -9.52 7.65
CA GLY A 106 0.89 -8.15 7.76
C GLY A 106 2.41 -8.05 7.84
N ILE A 107 3.07 -8.90 8.64
CA ILE A 107 4.54 -8.95 8.75
C ILE A 107 5.16 -9.33 7.40
N ILE A 108 4.64 -10.36 6.73
CA ILE A 108 5.09 -10.76 5.39
C ILE A 108 4.92 -9.61 4.40
N GLY A 109 3.77 -8.93 4.44
CA GLY A 109 3.48 -7.77 3.59
C GLY A 109 4.46 -6.61 3.79
N ILE A 110 4.84 -6.34 5.03
CA ILE A 110 5.89 -5.34 5.36
C ILE A 110 7.22 -5.77 4.74
N ILE A 111 7.66 -7.01 4.93
CA ILE A 111 8.94 -7.51 4.39
C ILE A 111 8.98 -7.36 2.87
N ILE A 112 7.94 -7.81 2.16
CA ILE A 112 7.83 -7.69 0.70
C ILE A 112 7.91 -6.22 0.27
N THR A 113 7.20 -5.34 0.98
CA THR A 113 7.21 -3.90 0.70
C THR A 113 8.61 -3.32 0.84
N TYR A 114 9.35 -3.67 1.90
CA TYR A 114 10.72 -3.19 2.11
C TYR A 114 11.69 -3.68 1.02
N LEU A 115 11.53 -4.93 0.53
CA LEU A 115 12.29 -5.43 -0.61
C LEU A 115 12.04 -4.61 -1.89
N ILE A 116 10.77 -4.24 -2.14
CA ILE A 116 10.38 -3.38 -3.27
C ILE A 116 10.97 -1.98 -3.12
N VAL A 117 10.83 -1.37 -1.94
CA VAL A 117 11.39 -0.06 -1.60
C VAL A 117 12.89 -0.04 -1.86
N PHE A 118 13.63 -1.03 -1.34
CA PHE A 118 15.07 -1.13 -1.54
C PHE A 118 15.45 -1.25 -3.03
N SER A 119 14.76 -2.13 -3.77
CA SER A 119 14.96 -2.30 -5.21
C SER A 119 14.71 -1.02 -6.00
N LEU A 120 13.64 -0.29 -5.69
CA LEU A 120 13.30 0.98 -6.33
C LEU A 120 14.31 2.08 -6.01
N LEU A 121 14.72 2.23 -4.75
CA LEU A 121 15.71 3.22 -4.34
C LEU A 121 17.06 2.96 -5.02
N LYS A 122 17.50 1.69 -5.11
CA LYS A 122 18.73 1.33 -5.82
C LYS A 122 18.67 1.73 -7.30
N LYS A 123 17.55 1.47 -7.97
CA LYS A 123 17.34 1.87 -9.38
C LYS A 123 17.28 3.39 -9.56
N ILE A 124 16.61 4.11 -8.65
CA ILE A 124 16.55 5.57 -8.70
C ILE A 124 17.94 6.17 -8.55
N LYS A 125 18.72 5.71 -7.57
CA LYS A 125 20.09 6.19 -7.35
C LYS A 125 20.99 5.94 -8.56
N TYR A 126 20.94 4.74 -9.13
CA TYR A 126 21.70 4.41 -10.34
C TYR A 126 21.36 5.33 -11.52
N ASN A 127 20.07 5.63 -11.73
CA ASN A 127 19.65 6.54 -12.78
C ASN A 127 20.09 7.99 -12.52
N GLU A 128 20.08 8.45 -11.26
CA GLU A 128 20.59 9.76 -10.85
C GLU A 128 22.11 9.86 -11.12
N GLU A 129 22.88 8.80 -10.83
CA GLU A 129 24.33 8.75 -11.09
C GLU A 129 24.65 8.80 -12.61
N ILE A 130 23.91 8.08 -13.45
CA ILE A 130 24.09 8.13 -14.92
C ILE A 130 23.72 9.50 -15.50
N GLU A 131 22.60 10.07 -15.06
CA GLU A 131 22.19 11.41 -15.54
C GLU A 131 23.25 12.46 -15.20
N ASN A 132 23.88 12.34 -14.02
CA ASN A 132 24.96 13.26 -13.63
C ASN A 132 26.26 13.06 -14.44
N THR A 133 26.62 11.84 -14.83
CA THR A 133 27.84 11.60 -15.65
C THR A 133 27.66 11.97 -17.12
N MET A 134 26.42 12.01 -17.63
CA MET A 134 26.12 12.44 -19.00
C MET A 134 26.02 13.97 -19.16
N ASN A 135 25.86 14.70 -18.05
CA ASN A 135 25.72 16.16 -18.03
C ASN A 135 27.06 16.88 -17.71
N VAL A 136 28.16 16.13 -17.61
CA VAL A 136 29.55 16.63 -17.51
C VAL A 136 30.23 16.45 -18.86
#